data_AF-A0A5C1AGR0-F1
#
_entry.id   AF-A0A5C1AGR0-F1
#
_cell.length_a   1.000
_cell.length_b   1.000
_cell.length_c   1.000
_cell.angle_alpha   90.00
_cell.angle_beta   90.00
_cell.angle_gamma   90.00
#
_symmetry.space_group_name_H-M   'P 1'
#
loop_
_entity.id
_entity.type
_entity.pdbx_description
1 polymer ?
#
loop_
_entity_poly.entity_id
_entity_poly.type
_entity_poly.pdbx_seq_one_letter_code
_entity_poly.pdbx_strand_id
1 'polypeptide(L)'
;MVIALLLALPLMLLGLVSGWQQVRGLKALYARKLVPSDEFAYLRGRYRRRLVVGLLLVLIGGMIAGAFVSGMEARADEMGEKKPTDADGEKPPITPTEKQFLRWYGIYWMGVMALTFFVIGLAMADGIATRRYWLKIYREMREEHNSQLRRDLAVYRQQKEQNRGSGGNGGSNEGYGGRLGSGPH
;
A
#
# COMPACT_ATOMS: atom_id res chain seq x y z
N MET A 1 -13.24 -24.18 17.79
CA MET A 1 -14.22 -23.12 17.43
C MET A 1 -13.77 -21.71 17.79
N VAL A 2 -13.38 -21.42 19.04
CA VAL A 2 -13.01 -20.05 19.47
C VAL A 2 -11.84 -19.45 18.68
N ILE A 3 -10.80 -20.24 18.39
CA ILE A 3 -9.60 -19.78 17.66
C ILE A 3 -9.94 -19.30 16.24
N ALA A 4 -10.82 -20.02 15.53
CA ALA A 4 -11.18 -19.65 14.16
C ALA A 4 -12.01 -18.35 14.10
N LEU A 5 -12.96 -18.18 15.02
CA LEU A 5 -13.69 -16.92 15.16
C LEU A 5 -12.76 -15.76 15.52
N LEU A 6 -11.79 -16.02 16.41
CA LEU A 6 -10.73 -15.08 16.77
C LEU A 6 -9.83 -14.68 15.58
N LEU A 7 -9.66 -15.54 14.57
CA LEU A 7 -8.91 -15.20 13.36
C LEU A 7 -9.78 -14.54 12.30
N ALA A 8 -11.02 -15.00 12.11
CA ALA A 8 -11.94 -14.46 11.12
C ALA A 8 -12.37 -13.02 11.45
N LEU A 9 -12.62 -12.72 12.74
CA LEU A 9 -13.13 -11.43 13.16
C LEU A 9 -12.13 -10.27 12.92
N PRO A 10 -10.84 -10.38 13.26
CA PRO A 10 -9.82 -9.40 12.87
C PRO A 10 -9.69 -9.27 11.36
N LEU A 11 -9.77 -10.37 10.60
CA LEU A 11 -9.68 -10.33 9.13
C LEU A 11 -10.82 -9.51 8.52
N MET A 12 -12.05 -9.74 8.98
CA MET A 12 -13.23 -8.99 8.55
C MET A 12 -13.14 -7.52 8.98
N LEU A 13 -12.77 -7.26 10.23
CA LEU A 13 -12.60 -5.89 10.73
C LEU A 13 -11.53 -5.14 9.92
N LEU A 14 -10.41 -5.78 9.61
CA LEU A 14 -9.35 -5.19 8.80
C LEU A 14 -9.85 -4.89 7.38
N GLY A 15 -10.60 -5.81 6.76
CA GLY A 15 -11.23 -5.59 5.47
C GLY A 15 -12.21 -4.40 5.47
N LEU A 16 -13.09 -4.33 6.48
CA LEU A 16 -14.09 -3.28 6.63
C LEU A 16 -13.47 -1.92 6.92
N VAL A 17 -12.55 -1.84 7.89
CA VAL A 17 -11.85 -0.60 8.26
C VAL A 17 -11.02 -0.09 7.09
N SER A 18 -10.29 -0.98 6.41
CA SER A 18 -9.53 -0.63 5.22
C SER A 18 -10.43 -0.11 4.09
N GLY A 19 -11.56 -0.78 3.83
CA GLY A 19 -12.54 -0.33 2.85
C GLY A 19 -13.10 1.06 3.19
N TRP A 20 -13.45 1.28 4.45
CA TRP A 20 -13.96 2.58 4.92
C TRP A 20 -12.94 3.71 4.78
N GLN A 21 -11.69 3.48 5.19
CA GLN A 21 -10.61 4.45 5.03
C GLN A 21 -10.38 4.81 3.55
N GLN A 22 -10.50 3.86 2.65
CA GLN A 22 -10.33 4.09 1.21
C GLN A 22 -11.49 4.87 0.60
N VAL A 23 -12.73 4.58 0.98
CA VAL A 23 -13.90 5.37 0.56
C VAL A 23 -13.78 6.81 1.07
N ARG A 24 -13.34 7.01 2.31
CA ARG A 24 -13.06 8.36 2.85
C ARG A 24 -11.94 9.05 2.07
N GLY A 25 -10.87 8.34 1.73
CA GLY A 25 -9.78 8.86 0.90
C GLY A 25 -10.25 9.30 -0.49
N LEU A 26 -11.08 8.50 -1.15
CA LEU A 26 -11.68 8.86 -2.44
C LEU A 26 -12.58 10.10 -2.34
N LYS A 27 -13.42 10.17 -1.31
CA LYS A 27 -14.26 11.36 -1.06
C LYS A 27 -13.40 12.61 -0.82
N ALA A 28 -12.32 12.47 -0.05
CA ALA A 28 -11.39 13.57 0.22
C ALA A 28 -10.64 14.03 -1.05
N LEU A 29 -10.29 13.11 -1.96
CA LEU A 29 -9.68 13.47 -3.24
C LEU A 29 -10.67 14.17 -4.17
N TYR A 30 -11.92 13.71 -4.22
CA TYR A 30 -12.96 14.35 -5.02
C TYR A 30 -13.23 15.80 -4.59
N ALA A 31 -13.01 16.11 -3.30
CA ALA A 31 -13.15 17.47 -2.78
C ALA A 31 -12.00 18.41 -3.19
N ARG A 32 -10.86 17.91 -3.69
CA ARG A 32 -9.72 18.74 -4.11
C ARG A 32 -9.86 19.11 -5.59
N LYS A 33 -10.21 20.38 -5.86
CA LYS A 33 -10.51 20.91 -7.21
C LYS A 33 -9.29 21.07 -8.14
N LEU A 34 -8.06 20.86 -7.66
CA LEU A 34 -6.83 21.22 -8.39
C LEU A 34 -5.75 20.12 -8.42
N VAL A 35 -6.13 18.85 -8.46
CA VAL A 35 -5.17 17.74 -8.62
C VAL A 35 -4.88 17.54 -10.12
N PRO A 36 -3.60 17.47 -10.54
CA PRO A 36 -3.25 17.14 -11.93
C PRO A 36 -3.92 15.84 -12.40
N SER A 37 -4.40 15.83 -13.65
CA SER A 37 -5.15 14.69 -14.23
C SER A 37 -4.42 13.35 -14.12
N ASP A 38 -3.09 13.38 -14.28
CA ASP A 38 -2.23 12.18 -14.28
C ASP A 38 -2.13 11.55 -12.89
N GLU A 39 -2.04 12.38 -11.84
CA GLU A 39 -2.03 11.92 -10.45
C GLU A 39 -3.39 11.33 -10.07
N PHE A 40 -4.48 11.91 -10.58
CA PHE A 40 -5.83 11.44 -10.32
C PHE A 40 -6.08 10.02 -10.86
N ALA A 41 -5.61 9.74 -12.08
CA ALA A 41 -5.73 8.41 -12.68
C ALA A 41 -4.96 7.34 -11.88
N TYR A 42 -3.74 7.68 -11.43
CA TYR A 42 -2.93 6.80 -10.58
C TYR A 42 -3.61 6.53 -9.23
N LEU A 43 -4.06 7.59 -8.56
CA LEU A 43 -4.75 7.49 -7.26
C LEU A 43 -6.00 6.63 -7.38
N ARG A 44 -6.86 6.88 -8.38
CA ARG A 44 -8.09 6.10 -8.61
C ARG A 44 -7.80 4.60 -8.80
N GLY A 45 -6.76 4.26 -9.57
CA GLY A 45 -6.32 2.88 -9.75
C GLY A 45 -5.91 2.22 -8.42
N ARG A 46 -5.16 2.94 -7.58
CA ARG A 46 -4.72 2.47 -6.27
C ARG A 46 -5.89 2.22 -5.33
N TYR A 47 -6.84 3.14 -5.20
CA TYR A 47 -8.02 2.93 -4.33
C TYR A 47 -8.90 1.79 -4.83
N ARG A 48 -9.11 1.67 -6.15
CA ARG A 48 -9.91 0.57 -6.70
C ARG A 48 -9.30 -0.80 -6.39
N ARG A 49 -7.98 -0.97 -6.56
CA ARG A 49 -7.29 -2.23 -6.22
C ARG A 49 -7.42 -2.56 -4.74
N ARG A 50 -7.20 -1.57 -3.86
CA ARG A 50 -7.31 -1.78 -2.42
C ARG A 50 -8.75 -2.08 -1.96
N LEU A 51 -9.77 -1.57 -2.67
CA LEU A 51 -11.18 -1.87 -2.38
C LEU A 51 -11.50 -3.31 -2.75
N VAL A 52 -10.98 -3.76 -3.90
CA VAL A 52 -11.11 -5.16 -4.32
C VAL A 52 -10.44 -6.08 -3.30
N VAL A 53 -9.23 -5.77 -2.85
CA VAL A 53 -8.55 -6.57 -1.81
C VAL A 53 -9.35 -6.59 -0.50
N GLY A 54 -9.85 -5.44 -0.04
CA GLY A 54 -10.70 -5.38 1.16
C GLY A 54 -11.97 -6.21 1.03
N LEU A 55 -12.65 -6.14 -0.10
CA LEU A 55 -13.85 -6.94 -0.39
C LEU A 55 -13.54 -8.44 -0.39
N LEU A 56 -12.43 -8.84 -1.02
CA LEU A 56 -12.00 -10.24 -1.05
C LEU A 56 -11.66 -10.77 0.35
N LEU A 57 -11.00 -9.95 1.19
CA LEU A 57 -10.72 -10.34 2.58
C LEU A 57 -12.01 -10.52 3.39
N VAL A 58 -13.00 -9.65 3.23
CA VAL A 58 -14.32 -9.82 3.87
C VAL A 58 -15.00 -11.08 3.36
N LEU A 59 -14.94 -11.36 2.06
CA LEU A 59 -15.52 -12.58 1.47
C LEU A 59 -14.84 -13.85 2.01
N ILE A 60 -13.50 -13.89 2.06
CA ILE A 60 -12.73 -15.01 2.63
C ILE A 60 -13.08 -15.19 4.11
N GLY A 61 -13.05 -14.11 4.90
CA GLY A 61 -13.39 -14.15 6.31
C GLY A 61 -14.83 -14.64 6.55
N GLY A 62 -15.77 -14.18 5.72
CA GLY A 62 -17.17 -14.60 5.75
C GLY A 62 -17.35 -16.07 5.38
N MET A 63 -16.63 -16.56 4.36
CA MET A 63 -16.60 -17.99 4.03
C MET A 63 -16.06 -18.80 5.21
N ILE A 64 -14.89 -18.45 5.76
CA ILE A 64 -14.33 -19.18 6.89
C ILE A 64 -15.32 -19.18 8.06
N ALA A 65 -15.85 -18.02 8.46
CA ALA A 65 -16.85 -17.92 9.52
C ALA A 65 -18.11 -18.76 9.24
N GLY A 66 -18.62 -18.74 8.01
CA GLY A 66 -19.78 -19.53 7.59
C GLY A 66 -19.54 -21.04 7.68
N ALA A 67 -18.34 -21.51 7.35
CA ALA A 67 -17.97 -22.92 7.49
C ALA A 67 -18.01 -23.40 8.95
N PHE A 68 -17.57 -22.54 9.88
CA PHE A 68 -17.64 -22.84 11.31
C PHE A 68 -19.05 -22.77 11.88
N VAL A 69 -19.82 -21.72 11.53
CA VAL A 69 -21.19 -21.54 12.02
C VAL A 69 -22.14 -22.63 11.51
N SER A 70 -21.91 -23.14 10.29
CA SER A 70 -22.69 -24.24 9.73
C SER A 70 -22.38 -25.62 10.31
N GLY A 71 -21.32 -25.75 11.13
CA GLY A 71 -20.91 -27.04 11.69
C GLY A 71 -20.28 -28.00 10.68
N MET A 72 -19.90 -27.53 9.48
CA MET A 72 -19.25 -28.36 8.45
C MET A 72 -17.94 -28.98 8.95
N GLU A 73 -17.17 -28.25 9.76
CA GLU A 73 -15.93 -28.74 10.38
C GLU A 73 -16.20 -29.92 11.33
N ALA A 74 -17.17 -29.80 12.24
CA ALA A 74 -17.51 -30.89 13.16
C ALA A 74 -17.93 -32.17 12.40
N ARG A 75 -18.70 -32.00 11.32
CA ARG A 75 -19.11 -33.12 10.47
C ARG A 75 -17.92 -33.74 9.71
N ALA A 76 -16.94 -32.94 9.29
CA ALA A 76 -15.72 -33.41 8.64
C ALA A 76 -14.78 -34.13 9.62
N ASP A 77 -14.64 -33.62 10.85
CA ASP A 77 -13.85 -34.23 11.92
C ASP A 77 -14.44 -35.58 12.36
N GLU A 78 -15.76 -35.66 12.51
CA GLU A 78 -16.45 -36.93 12.81
C GLU A 78 -16.18 -38.01 11.74
N MET A 79 -16.06 -37.61 10.48
CA MET A 79 -15.69 -38.51 9.37
C MET A 79 -14.20 -38.88 9.37
N GLY A 80 -13.34 -38.05 9.98
CA GLY A 80 -11.89 -38.28 10.07
C GLY A 80 -11.49 -39.15 11.27
N GLU A 81 -12.12 -38.95 12.43
CA GLU A 81 -11.80 -39.68 13.67
C GLU A 81 -12.37 -41.10 13.70
N LYS A 82 -13.49 -41.34 13.02
CA LYS A 82 -14.18 -42.63 13.07
C LYS A 82 -13.97 -43.40 11.79
N LYS A 83 -13.00 -44.30 11.84
CA LYS A 83 -13.15 -45.70 11.40
C LYS A 83 -11.98 -46.47 11.99
N PRO A 84 -12.07 -46.95 13.25
CA PRO A 84 -11.17 -48.01 13.69
C PRO A 84 -11.23 -49.07 12.61
N THR A 85 -10.06 -49.38 12.03
CA THR A 85 -9.96 -50.44 11.04
C THR A 85 -10.63 -51.66 11.62
N ASP A 86 -11.62 -52.23 10.91
CA ASP A 86 -12.26 -53.46 11.37
C ASP A 86 -11.18 -54.52 11.63
N ALA A 87 -11.46 -55.53 12.46
CA ALA A 87 -10.47 -56.55 12.83
C ALA A 87 -9.80 -57.23 11.61
N ASP A 88 -10.47 -57.17 10.45
CA ASP A 88 -10.02 -57.71 9.17
C ASP A 88 -9.21 -56.72 8.30
N GLY A 89 -8.92 -55.51 8.80
CA GLY A 89 -8.13 -54.52 8.05
C GLY A 89 -8.92 -53.72 7.00
N GLU A 90 -10.20 -54.05 6.78
CA GLU A 90 -11.02 -53.39 5.76
C GLU A 90 -11.58 -52.04 6.25
N LYS A 91 -11.48 -51.01 5.41
CA LYS A 91 -12.07 -49.71 5.69
C LYS A 91 -13.56 -49.76 5.33
N PRO A 92 -14.48 -49.41 6.25
CA PRO A 92 -15.90 -49.47 5.95
C PRO A 92 -16.24 -48.60 4.74
N PRO A 93 -17.08 -49.11 3.80
CA PRO A 93 -17.38 -48.40 2.56
C PRO A 93 -17.93 -46.99 2.86
N ILE A 94 -17.39 -45.99 2.16
CA ILE A 94 -17.85 -44.60 2.27
C ILE A 94 -19.24 -44.52 1.65
N THR A 95 -20.20 -43.99 2.41
CA THR A 95 -21.56 -43.83 1.92
C THR A 95 -21.60 -42.80 0.79
N PRO A 96 -22.51 -42.92 -0.20
CA PRO A 96 -22.60 -41.97 -1.30
C PRO A 96 -22.87 -40.54 -0.82
N THR A 97 -23.58 -40.38 0.30
CA THR A 97 -23.86 -39.10 0.97
C THR A 97 -22.60 -38.46 1.54
N GLU A 98 -21.73 -39.21 2.21
CA GLU A 98 -20.44 -38.72 2.72
C GLU A 98 -19.52 -38.30 1.57
N LYS A 99 -19.48 -39.10 0.49
CA LYS A 99 -18.70 -38.77 -0.71
C LYS A 99 -19.16 -37.46 -1.34
N GLN A 100 -20.47 -37.22 -1.41
CA GLN A 100 -21.02 -35.97 -1.93
C GLN A 100 -20.68 -34.77 -1.03
N PHE A 101 -20.76 -34.94 0.30
CA PHE A 101 -20.34 -33.91 1.26
C PHE A 101 -18.86 -33.58 1.09
N LEU A 102 -17.98 -34.58 1.09
CA LEU A 102 -16.53 -34.40 0.92
C LEU A 102 -16.18 -33.68 -0.39
N ARG A 103 -16.91 -33.97 -1.47
CA ARG A 103 -16.74 -33.26 -2.75
C ARG A 103 -17.11 -31.78 -2.63
N TRP A 104 -18.25 -31.45 -2.03
CA TRP A 104 -18.66 -30.06 -1.83
C TRP A 104 -17.74 -29.31 -0.86
N TYR A 105 -17.35 -29.96 0.23
CA TYR A 105 -16.38 -29.46 1.20
C TYR A 105 -15.02 -29.18 0.55
N GLY A 106 -14.55 -30.10 -0.31
CA GLY A 106 -13.32 -29.91 -1.08
C GLY A 106 -13.42 -28.75 -2.06
N ILE A 107 -14.50 -28.65 -2.85
CA ILE A 107 -14.73 -27.53 -3.78
C ILE A 107 -14.77 -26.20 -3.03
N TYR A 108 -15.43 -26.18 -1.88
CA TYR A 108 -15.53 -25.02 -1.01
C TYR A 108 -14.16 -24.51 -0.58
N TRP A 109 -13.32 -25.38 -0.01
CA TRP A 109 -11.96 -25.03 0.42
C TRP A 109 -11.03 -24.69 -0.74
N MET A 110 -11.18 -25.37 -1.89
CA MET A 110 -10.49 -24.98 -3.11
C MET A 110 -10.85 -23.55 -3.53
N GLY A 111 -12.12 -23.15 -3.37
CA GLY A 111 -12.56 -21.77 -3.58
C GLY A 111 -11.86 -20.78 -2.64
N VAL A 112 -11.80 -21.08 -1.34
CA VAL A 112 -11.10 -20.26 -0.34
C VAL A 112 -9.61 -20.10 -0.67
N MET A 113 -8.94 -21.20 -1.02
CA MET A 113 -7.52 -21.20 -1.39
C MET A 113 -7.28 -20.39 -2.68
N ALA A 114 -8.12 -20.57 -3.70
CA ALA A 114 -8.04 -19.81 -4.94
C ALA A 114 -8.22 -18.30 -4.70
N LEU A 115 -9.19 -17.92 -3.86
CA LEU A 115 -9.41 -16.51 -3.51
C LEU A 115 -8.22 -15.92 -2.74
N THR A 116 -7.63 -16.71 -1.83
CA THR A 116 -6.45 -16.32 -1.06
C THR A 116 -5.25 -16.09 -1.98
N PHE A 117 -4.98 -17.02 -2.90
CA PHE A 117 -3.95 -16.86 -3.92
C PHE A 117 -4.19 -15.61 -4.78
N PHE A 118 -5.43 -15.33 -5.15
CA PHE A 118 -5.79 -14.13 -5.90
C PHE A 118 -5.49 -12.84 -5.13
N VAL A 119 -5.78 -12.80 -3.81
CA VAL A 119 -5.42 -11.67 -2.94
C VAL A 119 -3.91 -11.47 -2.88
N ILE A 120 -3.13 -12.55 -2.74
CA ILE A 120 -1.66 -12.49 -2.73
C ILE A 120 -1.14 -11.93 -4.07
N GLY A 121 -1.67 -12.42 -5.19
CA GLY A 121 -1.32 -11.93 -6.52
C GLY A 121 -1.61 -10.43 -6.70
N LEU A 122 -2.77 -9.96 -6.24
CA LEU A 122 -3.11 -8.54 -6.23
C LEU A 122 -2.18 -7.72 -5.35
N ALA A 123 -1.79 -8.24 -4.18
CA ALA A 123 -0.86 -7.58 -3.28
C ALA A 123 0.54 -7.43 -3.92
N MET A 124 1.03 -8.47 -4.59
CA MET A 124 2.29 -8.41 -5.35
C MET A 124 2.22 -7.40 -6.49
N ALA A 125 1.13 -7.40 -7.26
CA ALA A 125 0.92 -6.44 -8.34
C ALA A 125 0.91 -4.99 -7.82
N ASP A 126 0.28 -4.74 -6.66
CA ASP A 126 0.28 -3.41 -6.03
C ASP A 126 1.67 -3.00 -5.53
N GLY A 127 2.45 -3.95 -5.00
CA GLY A 127 3.85 -3.73 -4.63
C GLY A 127 4.72 -3.32 -5.83
N ILE A 128 4.57 -4.01 -6.96
CA ILE A 128 5.29 -3.67 -8.20
C ILE A 128 4.85 -2.30 -8.73
N ALA A 129 3.55 -2.01 -8.74
CA ALA A 129 3.02 -0.71 -9.19
C ALA A 129 3.55 0.44 -8.31
N THR A 130 3.52 0.25 -6.99
CA THR A 130 4.04 1.22 -6.02
C THR A 130 5.54 1.44 -6.22
N ARG A 131 6.32 0.36 -6.43
CA ARG A 131 7.76 0.45 -6.69
C ARG A 131 8.07 1.24 -7.97
N ARG A 132 7.35 0.98 -9.06
CA ARG A 132 7.53 1.70 -10.33
C ARG A 132 7.24 3.19 -10.17
N TYR A 133 6.16 3.52 -9.45
CA TYR A 133 5.79 4.90 -9.17
C TYR A 133 6.86 5.65 -8.35
N TRP A 134 7.35 5.03 -7.26
CA TRP A 134 8.41 5.61 -6.43
C TRP A 134 9.70 5.87 -7.22
N LEU A 135 10.08 4.96 -8.11
CA LEU A 135 11.25 5.16 -8.98
C LEU A 135 11.07 6.35 -9.93
N LYS A 136 9.85 6.61 -10.42
CA LYS A 136 9.56 7.78 -11.25
C LYS A 136 9.73 9.07 -10.45
N ILE A 137 9.08 9.18 -9.29
CA ILE A 137 9.20 10.36 -8.42
C ILE A 137 10.66 10.57 -7.99
N TYR A 138 11.38 9.50 -7.63
CA TYR A 138 12.76 9.62 -7.20
C TYR A 138 13.68 10.20 -8.30
N ARG A 139 13.40 9.89 -9.58
CA ARG A 139 14.12 10.49 -10.70
C ARG A 139 13.81 11.98 -10.83
N GLU A 140 12.54 12.37 -10.76
CA GLU A 140 12.11 13.77 -10.83
C GLU A 140 12.72 14.62 -9.70
N MET A 141 12.66 14.14 -8.45
CA MET A 141 13.30 14.84 -7.30
C MET A 141 14.81 14.97 -7.48
N ARG A 142 15.47 13.96 -8.05
CA ARG A 142 16.91 14.01 -8.31
C ARG A 142 17.25 15.03 -9.39
N GLU A 143 16.46 15.11 -10.46
CA GLU A 143 16.63 16.09 -11.52
C GLU A 143 16.39 17.51 -11.00
N GLU A 144 15.38 17.71 -10.16
CA GLU A 144 15.11 18.99 -9.51
C GLU A 144 16.27 19.43 -8.61
N HIS A 145 16.75 18.55 -7.73
CA HIS A 145 17.92 18.85 -6.88
C HIS A 145 19.17 19.17 -7.71
N ASN A 146 19.42 18.42 -8.79
CA ASN A 146 20.53 18.72 -9.69
C ASN A 146 20.38 20.09 -10.37
N SER A 147 19.16 20.49 -10.71
CA SER A 147 18.87 21.80 -11.29
C SER A 147 19.09 22.94 -10.29
N GLN A 148 18.69 22.74 -9.02
CA GLN A 148 18.91 23.70 -7.93
C GLN A 148 20.40 23.86 -7.65
N LEU A 149 21.14 22.75 -7.49
CA LEU A 149 22.59 22.77 -7.31
C LEU A 149 23.32 23.49 -8.46
N ARG A 150 22.87 23.31 -9.70
CA ARG A 150 23.46 24.02 -10.85
C ARG A 150 23.20 25.53 -10.80
N ARG A 151 22.01 25.95 -10.36
CA ARG A 151 21.69 27.38 -10.17
C ARG A 151 22.53 27.98 -9.06
N ASP A 152 22.62 27.30 -7.92
CA ASP A 152 23.41 27.77 -6.78
C ASP A 152 24.89 27.89 -7.16
N LEU A 153 25.45 26.89 -7.84
CA LEU A 153 26.83 26.94 -8.34
C LEU A 153 27.06 28.09 -9.32
N ALA A 154 26.09 28.43 -10.18
CA ALA A 154 26.20 29.56 -11.09
C ALA A 154 26.20 30.90 -10.33
N VAL A 155 25.33 31.06 -9.33
CA VAL A 155 25.29 32.24 -8.46
C VAL A 155 26.59 32.38 -7.66
N TYR A 156 27.10 31.30 -7.09
CA TYR A 156 28.39 31.30 -6.38
C TYR A 156 29.57 31.70 -7.29
N ARG A 157 29.57 31.27 -8.56
CA ARG A 157 30.59 31.68 -9.54
C ARG A 157 30.51 33.19 -9.83
N GLN A 158 29.30 33.71 -10.04
CA GLN A 158 29.10 35.15 -10.28
C GLN A 158 29.53 36.00 -9.08
N GLN A 159 29.17 35.61 -7.85
CA GLN A 159 29.61 36.31 -6.64
C GLN A 159 31.13 36.30 -6.48
N LYS A 160 31.78 35.18 -6.82
CA LYS A 160 33.25 35.07 -6.76
C LYS A 160 33.94 35.98 -7.79
N GLU A 161 33.39 36.11 -8.99
CA GLU A 161 33.90 37.03 -10.02
C GLU A 161 33.69 38.50 -9.62
N GLN A 162 32.53 38.84 -9.05
CA GLN A 162 32.25 40.19 -8.55
C GLN A 162 33.18 40.59 -7.38
N ASN A 163 33.44 39.69 -6.43
CA ASN A 163 34.36 39.95 -5.32
C ASN A 163 35.82 40.12 -5.79
N ARG A 164 36.23 39.39 -6.84
CA ARG A 164 37.56 39.57 -7.46
C ARG A 164 37.68 40.91 -8.19
N GLY A 165 36.64 41.33 -8.91
CA GLY A 165 36.61 42.64 -9.57
C GLY A 165 36.58 43.81 -8.58
N SER A 166 35.84 43.69 -7.47
CA SER A 166 35.74 44.73 -6.46
C SER A 166 36.98 44.84 -5.56
N GLY A 167 37.69 43.73 -5.31
CA GLY A 167 38.91 43.73 -4.48
C GLY A 167 40.15 44.31 -5.17
N GLY A 168 40.17 44.40 -6.50
CA GLY A 168 41.29 44.94 -7.29
C GLY A 168 41.25 46.46 -7.50
N ASN A 169 40.11 47.11 -7.29
CA ASN A 169 39.94 48.56 -7.54
C ASN A 169 39.97 49.41 -6.25
N GLY A 170 40.27 48.80 -5.10
CA GLY A 170 40.41 49.51 -3.80
C GLY A 170 41.79 50.09 -3.54
N GLY A 171 42.69 50.13 -4.54
CA GLY A 171 44.11 50.45 -4.36
C GLY A 171 44.55 51.89 -4.67
N SER A 172 43.73 52.75 -5.29
CA SER A 172 44.24 54.05 -5.75
C SER A 172 43.17 55.10 -6.06
N ASN A 173 42.49 55.60 -5.03
CA ASN A 173 41.86 56.94 -4.95
C ASN A 173 41.21 57.01 -3.55
N GLU A 174 41.50 57.88 -2.59
CA GLU A 174 42.06 59.24 -2.49
C GLU A 174 42.51 59.37 -1.01
N GLY A 175 43.56 60.07 -0.61
CA GLY A 175 44.07 61.30 -1.20
C GLY A 175 43.17 62.50 -0.88
N TYR A 176 43.17 62.96 0.38
CA TYR A 176 42.71 64.29 0.82
C TYR A 176 41.21 64.61 0.76
N GLY A 177 40.62 64.87 1.93
CA GLY A 177 39.31 65.51 2.00
C GLY A 177 38.74 65.61 3.41
N GLY A 178 39.49 66.21 4.34
CA GLY A 178 38.93 66.61 5.62
C GLY A 178 37.74 67.54 5.41
N ARG A 179 36.55 67.13 5.84
CA ARG A 179 35.42 68.03 6.04
C ARG A 179 34.82 67.78 7.42
N LEU A 180 35.40 68.50 8.37
CA LEU A 180 34.80 68.82 9.65
C LEU A 180 33.57 69.71 9.42
N GLY A 181 32.54 69.47 10.22
CA GLY A 181 31.39 70.37 10.38
C GLY A 181 30.18 69.92 9.55
N SER A 182 28.98 69.84 10.09
CA SER A 182 28.44 70.24 11.39
C SER A 182 27.01 69.70 11.40
N GLY A 183 26.49 69.31 12.57
CA GLY A 183 25.03 69.23 12.76
C GLY A 183 24.38 70.62 12.60
N PRO A 184 23.09 70.86 12.95
CA PRO A 184 22.25 70.04 13.84
C PRO A 184 20.75 69.95 13.42
N HIS A 185 19.99 69.25 14.28
CA HIS A 185 18.54 69.23 14.51
C HIS A 185 17.63 68.43 13.57
#